data_AF-A0A7Z6T7S4-F1
#
_entry.id   AF-A0A7Z6T7S4-F1
#
_cell.length_a   1.000
_cell.length_b   1.000
_cell.length_c   1.000
_cell.angle_alpha   90.00
_cell.angle_beta   90.00
_cell.angle_gamma   90.00
#
_symmetry.space_group_name_H-M   'P 1'
#
loop_
_entity.id
_entity.type
_entity.pdbx_description
1 polymer ?
#
loop_
_entity_poly.entity_id
_entity_poly.type
_entity_poly.pdbx_seq_one_letter_code
_entity_poly.pdbx_strand_id
1 'polypeptide(L)'
;MVPNPRRLAPSVLLVGVLALAGCSGGGTQTGDATPVTTPATAATTTAPATPPATATPTATAPATASAPATASTAPAPPPDAVMPALHSRTYEQARTEFSRQDLSPARLTAAAQHKDVTLPRDHDDWYICDTSPRPGAPLPATTTVTVKLAQDFSDCTTSFNGYLYEENDPSSTS
;
A
#
# COMPACT_ATOMS: atom_id res chain seq x y z
N MET A 1 -34.20 8.11 -29.56
CA MET A 1 -34.98 6.96 -29.07
C MET A 1 -34.97 5.85 -30.10
N VAL A 2 -34.28 4.76 -29.81
CA VAL A 2 -34.48 3.46 -30.46
C VAL A 2 -34.63 2.47 -29.31
N PRO A 3 -35.79 1.83 -29.10
CA PRO A 3 -35.89 0.72 -28.17
C PRO A 3 -35.34 -0.52 -28.87
N ASN A 4 -34.32 -1.16 -28.30
CA ASN A 4 -33.92 -2.49 -28.74
C ASN A 4 -34.15 -3.51 -27.62
N PRO A 5 -35.24 -4.27 -27.66
CA PRO A 5 -35.51 -5.35 -26.72
C PRO A 5 -35.32 -6.71 -27.42
N ARG A 6 -34.29 -7.49 -27.07
CA ARG A 6 -34.20 -8.92 -27.40
C ARG A 6 -33.45 -9.64 -26.27
N ARG A 7 -34.18 -10.22 -25.32
CA ARG A 7 -34.59 -11.64 -25.25
C ARG A 7 -33.44 -12.62 -24.98
N LEU A 8 -33.40 -13.06 -23.71
CA LEU A 8 -33.33 -14.45 -23.23
C LEU A 8 -32.36 -15.42 -23.92
N ALA A 9 -31.38 -15.91 -23.14
CA ALA A 9 -30.97 -17.31 -23.20
C ALA A 9 -30.53 -17.79 -21.80
N PRO A 10 -31.21 -18.78 -21.19
CA PRO A 10 -30.76 -19.45 -19.98
C PRO A 10 -29.84 -20.61 -20.37
N SER A 11 -28.54 -20.51 -20.07
CA SER A 11 -27.63 -21.66 -20.23
C SER A 11 -27.64 -22.50 -18.97
N VAL A 12 -28.65 -23.36 -18.86
CA VAL A 12 -28.67 -24.49 -17.92
C VAL A 12 -27.75 -25.56 -18.49
N LEU A 13 -26.61 -25.82 -17.84
CA LEU A 13 -25.83 -27.04 -18.06
C LEU A 13 -25.55 -27.73 -16.72
N LEU A 14 -26.48 -28.63 -16.45
CA LEU A 14 -26.49 -29.79 -15.55
C LEU A 14 -25.14 -30.48 -15.27
N VAL A 15 -24.99 -30.86 -13.98
CA VAL A 15 -24.50 -32.16 -13.46
C VAL A 15 -22.99 -32.36 -13.22
N GLY A 16 -22.67 -32.63 -11.95
CA GLY A 16 -21.49 -33.35 -11.48
C GLY A 16 -21.49 -33.52 -9.95
N VAL A 17 -22.13 -34.59 -9.45
CA VAL A 17 -22.10 -35.02 -8.04
C VAL A 17 -21.21 -36.27 -7.92
N LEU A 18 -20.64 -36.47 -6.71
CA LEU A 18 -19.86 -37.61 -6.18
C LEU A 18 -18.37 -37.63 -6.50
N ALA A 19 -17.44 -38.06 -5.64
CA ALA A 19 -17.31 -38.33 -4.20
C ALA A 19 -15.88 -38.91 -4.02
N LEU A 20 -15.40 -38.98 -2.77
CA LEU A 20 -14.48 -39.97 -2.18
C LEU A 20 -13.29 -39.38 -1.41
N ALA A 21 -13.37 -39.60 -0.09
CA ALA A 21 -12.30 -39.55 0.88
C ALA A 21 -11.31 -40.71 0.73
N GLY A 22 -10.08 -40.49 1.23
CA GLY A 22 -9.05 -41.50 1.49
C GLY A 22 -7.71 -41.15 0.83
N CYS A 23 -6.53 -41.42 1.38
CA CYS A 23 -6.13 -42.01 2.66
C CYS A 23 -4.59 -41.92 2.74
N SER A 24 -4.06 -41.79 3.97
CA SER A 24 -2.68 -42.14 4.42
C SER A 24 -1.50 -41.34 3.85
N GLY A 25 -0.49 -40.90 4.61
CA GLY A 25 -0.04 -41.32 5.94
C GLY A 25 1.47 -41.62 5.88
N GLY A 26 2.22 -41.15 6.87
CA GLY A 26 3.52 -41.72 7.24
C GLY A 26 4.78 -40.94 6.82
N GLY A 27 5.46 -40.38 7.82
CA GLY A 27 6.83 -39.85 7.70
C GLY A 27 7.34 -39.40 9.06
N THR A 28 7.86 -40.35 9.84
CA THR A 28 8.57 -40.14 11.11
C THR A 28 10.03 -39.73 10.88
N GLN A 29 10.69 -39.31 11.98
CA GLN A 29 12.15 -39.23 12.21
C GLN A 29 12.84 -37.98 11.64
N THR A 30 13.73 -37.26 12.31
CA THR A 30 14.54 -37.41 13.56
C THR A 30 15.04 -35.99 13.87
N GLY A 31 14.89 -35.48 15.10
CA GLY A 31 15.97 -35.48 16.10
C GLY A 31 17.15 -34.58 15.69
N ASP A 32 17.38 -33.48 16.40
CA ASP A 32 18.64 -33.28 17.13
C ASP A 32 18.63 -32.01 18.01
N ALA A 33 19.57 -31.99 18.93
CA ALA A 33 19.55 -31.38 20.24
C ALA A 33 19.49 -29.85 20.33
N THR A 34 18.75 -29.40 21.35
CA THR A 34 19.03 -28.17 22.09
C THR A 34 20.42 -28.19 22.71
N PRO A 35 21.10 -27.04 22.74
CA PRO A 35 21.85 -26.69 23.94
C PRO A 35 21.18 -25.51 24.68
N VAL A 36 20.82 -25.79 25.93
CA VAL A 36 20.59 -24.81 27.00
C VAL A 36 21.91 -24.13 27.30
N THR A 37 21.93 -22.80 27.45
CA THR A 37 22.92 -22.13 28.30
C THR A 37 22.30 -20.92 28.99
N THR A 38 22.30 -21.01 30.32
CA THR A 38 21.84 -20.04 31.33
C THR A 38 22.77 -18.82 31.46
N PRO A 39 22.34 -17.76 32.17
CA PRO A 39 22.90 -16.41 32.06
C PRO A 39 24.11 -16.18 32.98
N ALA A 40 24.97 -15.23 32.62
CA ALA A 40 26.05 -14.74 33.47
C ALA A 40 25.89 -13.24 33.77
N THR A 41 25.86 -12.93 35.06
CA THR A 41 25.69 -11.61 35.67
C THR A 41 27.06 -11.03 36.07
N ALA A 42 27.17 -9.70 35.95
CA ALA A 42 28.02 -8.74 36.67
C ALA A 42 29.56 -8.79 36.59
N ALA A 43 30.16 -7.62 36.35
CA ALA A 43 31.01 -6.97 37.35
C ALA A 43 31.15 -5.46 37.08
N THR A 44 30.74 -4.66 38.06
CA THR A 44 31.11 -3.25 38.26
C THR A 44 32.56 -3.18 38.73
N THR A 45 33.32 -2.17 38.31
CA THR A 45 34.55 -1.78 39.05
C THR A 45 34.70 -0.26 39.04
N THR A 46 35.01 0.27 40.21
CA THR A 46 35.06 1.69 40.58
C THR A 46 36.48 2.03 41.07
N ALA A 47 36.93 3.26 40.74
CA ALA A 47 37.98 4.08 41.42
C ALA A 47 39.47 3.67 41.29
N PRO A 48 40.47 4.54 41.63
CA PRO A 48 40.44 5.93 42.15
C PRO A 48 41.32 6.96 41.39
N ALA A 49 41.37 8.20 41.93
CA ALA A 49 41.93 9.45 41.40
C ALA A 49 43.40 9.79 41.82
N THR A 50 43.84 11.00 41.43
CA THR A 50 44.87 11.94 42.02
C THR A 50 46.36 11.83 41.57
N PRO A 51 47.23 12.89 41.67
CA PRO A 51 47.22 14.28 41.14
C PRO A 51 48.62 14.70 40.53
N PRO A 52 49.15 15.95 40.67
CA PRO A 52 49.12 17.04 39.69
C PRO A 52 50.52 17.50 39.20
N ALA A 53 50.55 18.69 38.57
CA ALA A 53 51.70 19.57 38.26
C ALA A 53 52.20 19.44 36.79
N THR A 54 52.61 20.49 36.07
CA THR A 54 53.06 21.85 36.43
C THR A 54 52.78 22.77 35.25
N ALA A 55 52.48 24.05 35.52
CA ALA A 55 52.29 25.08 34.50
C ALA A 55 53.57 25.35 33.69
N THR A 56 53.41 25.69 32.41
CA THR A 56 54.42 26.43 31.64
C THR A 56 53.68 27.38 30.68
N PRO A 57 54.06 28.67 30.61
CA PRO A 57 53.26 29.68 29.93
C PRO A 57 53.66 29.90 28.46
N THR A 58 52.70 30.47 27.73
CA THR A 58 52.84 31.36 26.58
C THR A 58 53.12 30.76 25.19
N ALA A 59 52.08 30.83 24.34
CA ALA A 59 52.22 31.30 22.97
C ALA A 59 50.87 31.91 22.53
N THR A 60 50.78 33.24 22.49
CA THR A 60 49.68 33.95 21.84
C THR A 60 49.86 33.80 20.33
N ALA A 61 49.05 32.93 19.71
CA ALA A 61 48.93 32.83 18.27
C ALA A 61 48.08 34.00 17.73
N PRO A 62 48.38 34.52 16.52
CA PRO A 62 47.58 35.56 15.89
C PRO A 62 46.18 35.01 15.56
N ALA A 63 45.14 35.79 15.87
CA ALA A 63 43.77 35.47 15.49
C ALA A 63 43.65 35.50 13.96
N THR A 64 43.73 34.34 13.31
CA THR A 64 43.19 34.17 11.96
C THR A 64 41.68 34.37 12.05
N ALA A 65 41.21 35.40 11.36
CA ALA A 65 39.80 35.69 11.19
C ALA A 65 39.06 34.43 10.71
N SER A 66 38.19 33.89 11.55
CA SER A 66 37.24 32.85 11.15
C SER A 66 36.41 33.41 10.00
N ALA A 67 36.55 32.80 8.82
CA ALA A 67 35.63 33.04 7.73
C ALA A 67 34.19 32.82 8.23
N PRO A 68 33.22 33.67 7.83
CA PRO A 68 31.84 33.48 8.24
C PRO A 68 31.39 32.10 7.75
N ALA A 69 30.95 31.26 8.69
CA ALA A 69 30.34 29.99 8.35
C ALA A 69 29.12 30.27 7.47
N THR A 70 29.20 29.95 6.18
CA THR A 70 28.02 29.88 5.32
C THR A 70 27.13 28.82 5.92
N ALA A 71 26.04 29.25 6.57
CA ALA A 71 24.99 28.37 7.02
C ALA A 71 24.52 27.55 5.81
N SER A 72 24.79 26.24 5.82
CA SER A 72 24.23 25.30 4.87
C SER A 72 22.76 25.14 5.22
N THR A 73 21.92 26.04 4.70
CA THR A 73 20.48 25.91 4.83
C THR A 73 20.08 24.62 4.13
N ALA A 74 19.59 23.64 4.89
CA ALA A 74 19.02 22.43 4.31
C ALA A 74 17.94 22.84 3.30
N PRO A 75 17.89 22.24 2.10
CA PRO A 75 16.84 22.53 1.14
C PRO A 75 15.47 22.34 1.80
N ALA A 76 14.54 23.25 1.53
CA ALA A 76 13.16 23.07 1.94
C ALA A 76 12.65 21.72 1.39
N PRO A 77 11.88 20.94 2.17
CA PRO A 77 11.31 19.70 1.67
C PRO A 77 10.47 20.02 0.42
N PRO A 78 10.51 19.15 -0.61
CA PRO A 78 9.68 19.34 -1.79
C PRO A 78 8.20 19.39 -1.38
N PRO A 79 7.37 20.19 -2.08
CA PRO A 79 5.94 20.20 -1.80
C PRO A 79 5.37 18.80 -2.00
N ASP A 80 4.44 18.40 -1.11
CA ASP A 80 3.73 17.15 -1.28
C ASP A 80 2.98 17.14 -2.62
N ALA A 81 3.06 16.02 -3.34
CA ALA A 81 2.21 15.80 -4.50
C ALA A 81 0.74 15.79 -4.09
N VAL A 82 -0.17 16.03 -5.03
CA VAL A 82 -1.62 16.02 -4.78
C VAL A 82 -2.29 14.91 -5.57
N MET A 83 -3.36 14.34 -5.02
CA MET A 83 -4.11 13.27 -5.67
C MET A 83 -4.76 13.77 -6.97
N PRO A 84 -4.49 13.17 -8.14
CA PRO A 84 -5.13 13.56 -9.39
C PRO A 84 -6.63 13.22 -9.43
N ALA A 85 -7.37 13.94 -10.28
CA ALA A 85 -8.75 13.60 -10.61
C ALA A 85 -8.78 12.45 -11.63
N LEU A 86 -9.01 11.23 -11.14
CA LEU A 86 -8.99 10.01 -11.96
C LEU A 86 -10.37 9.46 -12.32
N HIS A 87 -11.45 10.07 -11.83
CA HIS A 87 -12.81 9.61 -12.15
C HIS A 87 -13.02 9.55 -13.67
N SER A 88 -13.70 8.51 -14.16
CA SER A 88 -13.92 8.19 -15.59
C SER A 88 -12.67 7.83 -16.41
N ARG A 89 -11.48 7.77 -15.79
CA ARG A 89 -10.27 7.24 -16.44
C ARG A 89 -10.22 5.73 -16.29
N THR A 90 -9.52 5.07 -17.22
CA THR A 90 -9.19 3.66 -17.05
C THR A 90 -8.05 3.46 -16.04
N TYR A 91 -7.90 2.27 -15.50
CA TYR A 91 -6.79 1.95 -14.59
C TYR A 91 -5.42 2.16 -15.27
N GLU A 92 -5.27 1.79 -16.55
CA GLU A 92 -4.07 2.05 -17.34
C GLU A 92 -3.75 3.56 -17.45
N GLN A 93 -4.77 4.37 -17.71
CA GLN A 93 -4.64 5.83 -17.79
C GLN A 93 -4.19 6.41 -16.43
N ALA A 94 -4.69 5.88 -15.31
CA ALA A 94 -4.25 6.30 -13.99
C ALA A 94 -2.78 5.96 -13.71
N ARG A 95 -2.29 4.77 -14.11
CA ARG A 95 -0.85 4.43 -13.99
C ARG A 95 0.02 5.38 -14.80
N THR A 96 -0.44 5.74 -16.00
CA THR A 96 0.24 6.72 -16.85
C THR A 96 0.26 8.10 -16.21
N GLU A 97 -0.85 8.54 -15.64
CA GLU A 97 -0.96 9.83 -14.96
C GLU A 97 -0.07 9.91 -13.72
N PHE A 98 -0.02 8.84 -12.91
CA PHE A 98 0.91 8.76 -11.79
C PHE A 98 2.36 8.90 -12.25
N SER A 99 2.74 8.15 -13.29
CA SER A 99 4.10 8.22 -13.84
C SER A 99 4.46 9.62 -14.35
N ARG A 100 3.50 10.36 -14.95
CA ARG A 100 3.70 11.74 -15.42
C ARG A 100 3.91 12.75 -14.29
N GLN A 101 3.44 12.44 -13.08
CA GLN A 101 3.58 13.29 -11.90
C GLN A 101 4.74 12.84 -11.00
N ASP A 102 5.65 12.01 -11.52
CA ASP A 102 6.75 11.40 -10.77
C ASP A 102 6.28 10.58 -9.56
N LEU A 103 5.04 10.06 -9.61
CA LEU A 103 4.47 9.16 -8.62
C LEU A 103 4.62 7.71 -9.09
N SER A 104 5.03 6.83 -8.18
CA SER A 104 5.11 5.39 -8.48
C SER A 104 3.72 4.81 -8.74
N PRO A 105 3.45 4.17 -9.89
CA PRO A 105 2.19 3.47 -10.15
C PRO A 105 1.95 2.29 -9.20
N ALA A 106 2.99 1.75 -8.57
CA ALA A 106 2.86 0.68 -7.58
C ALA A 106 2.11 1.12 -6.31
N ARG A 107 1.88 2.42 -6.14
CA ARG A 107 1.04 2.98 -5.07
C ARG A 107 -0.45 2.83 -5.33
N LEU A 108 -0.85 2.50 -6.57
CA LEU A 108 -2.24 2.26 -6.93
C LEU A 108 -2.64 0.83 -6.53
N THR A 109 -3.71 0.75 -5.75
CA THR A 109 -4.37 -0.50 -5.37
C THR A 109 -5.74 -0.52 -6.00
N ALA A 110 -5.97 -1.45 -6.91
CA ALA A 110 -7.26 -1.66 -7.53
C ALA A 110 -8.20 -2.46 -6.62
N ALA A 111 -9.47 -2.09 -6.63
CA ALA A 111 -10.55 -2.86 -6.00
C ALA A 111 -11.82 -2.71 -6.83
N ALA A 112 -12.68 -3.72 -6.82
CA ALA A 112 -14.00 -3.60 -7.42
C ALA A 112 -14.84 -2.53 -6.69
N GLN A 113 -15.67 -1.80 -7.44
CA GLN A 113 -16.63 -0.84 -6.91
C GLN A 113 -17.76 -1.56 -6.14
N HIS A 114 -18.20 -2.71 -6.65
CA HIS A 114 -19.33 -3.49 -6.11
C HIS A 114 -18.82 -4.76 -5.43
N LYS A 115 -19.50 -5.18 -4.36
CA LYS A 115 -19.04 -6.32 -3.54
C LYS A 115 -19.31 -7.69 -4.16
N ASP A 116 -20.24 -7.76 -5.11
CA ASP A 116 -20.58 -8.95 -5.89
C ASP A 116 -19.78 -9.05 -7.20
N VAL A 117 -18.89 -8.09 -7.45
CA VAL A 117 -17.97 -8.12 -8.59
C VAL A 117 -16.58 -8.53 -8.10
N THR A 118 -16.05 -9.61 -8.67
CA THR A 118 -14.65 -9.99 -8.48
C THR A 118 -13.79 -9.23 -9.48
N LEU A 119 -12.75 -8.53 -8.99
CA LEU A 119 -11.83 -7.83 -9.86
C LEU A 119 -10.98 -8.85 -10.65
N PRO A 120 -11.04 -8.88 -12.00
CA PRO A 120 -10.20 -9.75 -12.80
C PRO A 120 -8.73 -9.34 -12.71
N ARG A 121 -7.83 -10.28 -13.03
CA ARG A 121 -6.38 -10.01 -13.11
C ARG A 121 -6.05 -8.92 -14.12
N ASP A 122 -6.75 -8.94 -15.26
CA ASP A 122 -6.67 -7.94 -16.31
C ASP A 122 -7.86 -6.99 -16.18
N HIS A 123 -7.61 -5.82 -15.60
CA HIS A 123 -8.59 -4.76 -15.32
C HIS A 123 -8.07 -3.38 -15.76
N ASP A 124 -7.08 -3.37 -16.64
CA ASP A 124 -6.40 -2.15 -17.08
C ASP A 124 -7.35 -1.21 -17.84
N ASP A 125 -8.38 -1.77 -18.48
CA ASP A 125 -9.44 -1.09 -19.23
C ASP A 125 -10.66 -0.69 -18.37
N TRP A 126 -10.76 -1.14 -17.12
CA TRP A 126 -11.87 -0.79 -16.24
C TRP A 126 -11.81 0.66 -15.79
N TYR A 127 -12.97 1.28 -15.64
CA TYR A 127 -13.13 2.69 -15.28
C TYR A 127 -13.04 2.91 -13.79
N ILE A 128 -12.40 4.01 -13.40
CA ILE A 128 -12.30 4.46 -12.03
C ILE A 128 -13.57 5.24 -11.66
N CYS A 129 -14.30 4.70 -10.69
CA CYS A 129 -15.49 5.30 -10.10
C CYS A 129 -15.14 6.25 -8.94
N ASP A 130 -14.23 5.83 -8.07
CA ASP A 130 -13.84 6.59 -6.87
C ASP A 130 -12.37 6.36 -6.54
N THR A 131 -11.77 7.29 -5.80
CA THR A 131 -10.41 7.19 -5.30
C THR A 131 -10.33 7.57 -3.82
N SER A 132 -9.54 6.82 -3.07
CA SER A 132 -9.13 7.16 -1.71
C SER A 132 -7.60 7.19 -1.64
N PRO A 133 -6.97 8.34 -1.33
CA PRO A 133 -7.56 9.64 -1.00
C PRO A 133 -8.36 10.28 -2.16
N ARG A 134 -9.21 11.27 -1.83
CA ARG A 134 -9.99 12.03 -2.82
C ARG A 134 -9.10 12.94 -3.67
N PRO A 135 -9.50 13.29 -4.90
CA PRO A 135 -8.78 14.25 -5.73
C PRO A 135 -8.49 15.56 -4.98
N GLY A 136 -7.28 16.09 -5.15
CA GLY A 136 -6.79 17.28 -4.46
C GLY A 136 -6.27 17.06 -3.04
N ALA A 137 -6.44 15.86 -2.47
CA ALA A 137 -5.84 15.54 -1.17
C ALA A 137 -4.30 15.47 -1.29
N PRO A 138 -3.55 15.85 -0.23
CA PRO A 138 -2.11 15.63 -0.19
C PRO A 138 -1.78 14.14 -0.36
N LEU A 139 -0.71 13.86 -1.09
CA LEU A 139 -0.26 12.53 -1.44
C LEU A 139 1.20 12.29 -1.02
N PRO A 140 1.50 12.23 0.30
CA PRO A 140 2.84 11.91 0.82
C PRO A 140 3.43 10.66 0.17
N ALA A 141 4.76 10.56 0.04
CA ALA A 141 5.42 9.47 -0.68
C ALA A 141 5.02 8.04 -0.25
N THR A 142 4.59 7.87 1.00
CA THR A 142 4.21 6.58 1.60
C THR A 142 2.72 6.23 1.46
N THR A 143 1.88 7.14 0.95
CA THR A 143 0.44 6.94 0.88
C THR A 143 0.06 5.97 -0.25
N THR A 144 -0.69 4.93 0.08
CA THR A 144 -1.32 4.06 -0.93
C THR A 144 -2.62 4.69 -1.41
N VAL A 145 -2.91 4.54 -2.71
CA VAL A 145 -4.13 5.06 -3.34
C VAL A 145 -4.99 3.89 -3.75
N THR A 146 -6.16 3.78 -3.13
CA THR A 146 -7.16 2.80 -3.54
C THR A 146 -8.03 3.41 -4.63
N VAL A 147 -8.13 2.75 -5.77
CA VAL A 147 -9.05 3.10 -6.85
C VAL A 147 -10.15 2.06 -6.94
N LYS A 148 -11.39 2.52 -7.09
CA LYS A 148 -12.57 1.66 -7.23
C LYS A 148 -12.95 1.56 -8.69
N LEU A 149 -13.01 0.33 -9.17
CA LEU A 149 -13.13 0.03 -10.59
C LEU A 149 -14.48 -0.60 -10.90
N ALA A 150 -15.04 -0.20 -12.03
CA ALA A 150 -16.16 -0.88 -12.67
C ALA A 150 -15.83 -1.13 -14.15
N GLN A 151 -16.35 -2.22 -14.71
CA GLN A 151 -16.13 -2.58 -16.10
C GLN A 151 -16.73 -1.52 -17.03
N ASP A 152 -17.95 -1.10 -16.76
CA ASP A 152 -18.62 0.00 -17.46
C ASP A 152 -18.75 1.23 -16.55
N PHE A 153 -18.54 2.41 -17.11
CA PHE A 153 -18.62 3.66 -16.34
C PHE A 153 -20.03 3.94 -15.79
N SER A 154 -21.08 3.39 -16.42
CA SER A 154 -22.45 3.48 -15.92
C SER A 154 -22.64 2.85 -14.55
N ASP A 155 -21.85 1.84 -14.22
CA ASP A 155 -22.00 1.04 -13.00
C ASP A 155 -21.47 1.80 -11.77
N CYS A 156 -20.66 2.85 -12.00
CA CYS A 156 -20.19 3.77 -10.96
C CYS A 156 -21.30 4.51 -10.22
N THR A 157 -22.54 4.48 -10.71
CA THR A 157 -23.70 5.15 -10.10
C THR A 157 -24.25 4.43 -8.87
N THR A 158 -23.94 3.14 -8.70
CA THR A 158 -24.33 2.42 -7.48
C THR A 158 -23.33 2.72 -6.37
N SER A 159 -23.84 2.78 -5.13
CA SER A 159 -23.03 3.13 -3.96
C SER A 159 -21.84 2.18 -3.80
N PHE A 160 -20.75 2.71 -3.27
CA PHE A 160 -19.56 1.90 -2.98
C PHE A 160 -19.90 0.72 -2.06
N ASN A 161 -19.39 -0.47 -2.41
CA ASN A 161 -19.73 -1.75 -1.76
C ASN A 161 -21.23 -2.13 -1.82
N GLY A 162 -22.00 -1.47 -2.69
CA GLY A 162 -23.32 -1.93 -3.09
C GLY A 162 -23.25 -3.20 -3.93
N TYR A 163 -24.42 -3.78 -4.20
CA TYR A 163 -24.56 -4.83 -5.20
C TYR A 163 -24.75 -4.19 -6.58
N LEU A 164 -24.03 -4.71 -7.57
CA LEU A 164 -24.32 -4.39 -8.96
C LEU A 164 -25.59 -5.09 -9.43
N TYR A 165 -25.76 -6.35 -9.03
CA TYR A 165 -26.89 -7.18 -9.42
C TYR A 165 -27.90 -7.30 -8.29
N GLU A 166 -29.14 -6.88 -8.53
CA GLU A 166 -30.23 -6.87 -7.54
C GLU A 166 -30.53 -8.27 -6.95
N GLU A 167 -30.35 -9.33 -7.74
CA GLU A 167 -30.50 -10.73 -7.29
C GLU A 167 -29.52 -11.09 -6.16
N ASN A 168 -28.36 -10.44 -6.11
CA ASN A 168 -27.37 -10.67 -5.07
C ASN A 168 -27.65 -9.85 -3.81
N ASP A 169 -28.57 -8.88 -3.86
CA ASP A 169 -28.92 -8.05 -2.72
C ASP A 169 -29.84 -8.79 -1.75
N PRO A 170 -29.41 -9.13 -0.52
CA PRO A 170 -30.24 -9.83 0.44
C PRO A 170 -31.46 -9.00 0.90
N SER A 171 -31.49 -7.70 0.60
CA SER A 171 -32.65 -6.85 0.89
C SER A 171 -33.71 -6.85 -0.22
N SER A 172 -33.42 -7.38 -1.41
CA SER A 172 -34.36 -7.39 -2.54
C SER A 172 -35.45 -8.45 -2.45
N THR A 173 -35.30 -9.45 -1.58
CA THR A 173 -36.23 -10.60 -1.45
C THR A 173 -37.28 -10.45 -0.34
N SER A 174 -37.59 -9.23 0.11
CA SER A 174 -38.54 -8.98 1.23
C SER A 174 -40.00 -8.82 0.80
#